data_AF-A0A1G5QYH0-F1
#
_entry.id   AF-A0A1G5QYH0-F1
#
_cell.length_a   1.000
_cell.length_b   1.000
_cell.length_c   1.000
_cell.angle_alpha   90.00
_cell.angle_beta   90.00
_cell.angle_gamma   90.00
#
_symmetry.space_group_name_H-M   'P 1'
#
loop_
_entity.id
_entity.type
_entity.pdbx_description
1 polymer ?
#
loop_
_entity_poly.entity_id
_entity_poly.type
_entity_poly.pdbx_seq_one_letter_code
_entity_poly.pdbx_strand_id
1 'polypeptide(L)'
;MDPRPEPNEPLHRIGIPLRALLLALVVAFVPVAALAASGGQGTSGGQGTNGGQGNQGSQAKAGKGITVTLSPSSRTVDQGQSATYTMSVASTGGFTGPVTFAAAGLPAGAAAAWSPSSVVLTSGSTVQATVTISTAAGTPAGKSDFTVKGTAGSIESSAQAQLHVLEVKRSFDVSGTVNGLLAPGVTRSVDLLISNPNNKAIAVTNLTVAISQVVRTAAATAANLPCTTADYTLTQYSGTYPLTVVPGDRTLSSLGVAEPKRPQITMLDTSRNQDGCKGATIQLTYTGTGQAN
;
A
#
# COMPACT_ATOMS: atom_id res chain seq x y z
N MET A 1 -40.85 -36.80 -43.51
CA MET A 1 -39.78 -37.04 -44.49
C MET A 1 -39.53 -35.75 -45.25
N ASP A 2 -38.30 -35.28 -45.18
CA ASP A 2 -37.49 -34.58 -46.21
C ASP A 2 -36.71 -33.41 -45.58
N PRO A 3 -35.40 -33.60 -45.31
CA PRO A 3 -34.48 -32.55 -44.89
C PRO A 3 -33.70 -32.02 -46.09
N ARG A 4 -33.65 -30.71 -46.31
CA ARG A 4 -32.60 -30.11 -47.17
C ARG A 4 -32.04 -28.78 -46.63
N PRO A 5 -30.71 -28.58 -46.72
CA PRO A 5 -29.98 -27.45 -46.16
C PRO A 5 -29.52 -26.42 -47.21
N GLU A 6 -28.83 -25.37 -46.72
CA GLU A 6 -27.94 -24.39 -47.40
C GLU A 6 -28.61 -23.21 -48.15
N PRO A 7 -27.96 -22.02 -48.34
CA PRO A 7 -26.51 -21.78 -48.30
C PRO A 7 -25.99 -20.47 -47.62
N ASN A 8 -24.66 -20.45 -47.52
CA ASN A 8 -23.69 -19.43 -47.07
C ASN A 8 -23.81 -17.98 -47.62
N GLU A 9 -23.47 -17.02 -46.72
CA GLU A 9 -22.66 -15.77 -46.80
C GLU A 9 -22.46 -14.98 -48.13
N PRO A 10 -22.35 -13.62 -48.10
CA PRO A 10 -21.05 -12.98 -47.74
C PRO A 10 -21.04 -11.55 -47.09
N LEU A 11 -20.00 -11.34 -46.28
CA LEU A 11 -19.14 -10.15 -46.07
C LEU A 11 -19.56 -8.74 -46.58
N HIS A 12 -19.66 -7.76 -45.66
CA HIS A 12 -19.05 -6.41 -45.77
C HIS A 12 -19.01 -5.73 -44.37
N ARG A 13 -17.86 -5.61 -43.71
CA ARG A 13 -16.78 -4.59 -43.80
C ARG A 13 -17.10 -3.21 -43.17
N ILE A 14 -16.25 -2.90 -42.18
CA ILE A 14 -15.58 -1.62 -41.89
C ILE A 14 -16.20 -0.68 -40.84
N GLY A 15 -15.41 -0.47 -39.78
CA GLY A 15 -15.54 0.59 -38.79
C GLY A 15 -14.46 0.50 -37.71
N ILE A 16 -13.18 0.43 -38.08
CA ILE A 16 -12.03 0.50 -37.16
C ILE A 16 -11.66 1.99 -36.97
N PRO A 17 -11.67 2.54 -35.74
CA PRO A 17 -10.95 3.79 -35.47
C PRO A 17 -9.48 3.52 -35.10
N LEU A 18 -8.66 3.84 -36.09
CA LEU A 18 -7.29 4.34 -36.11
C LEU A 18 -6.56 4.65 -34.76
N ARG A 19 -5.42 3.96 -34.61
CA ARG A 19 -4.10 4.42 -34.10
C ARG A 19 -4.03 5.25 -32.79
N ALA A 20 -3.55 4.60 -31.73
CA ALA A 20 -2.63 5.21 -30.79
C ALA A 20 -1.29 4.46 -30.84
N LEU A 21 -0.34 5.04 -31.57
CA LEU A 21 1.06 4.62 -31.59
C LEU A 21 1.69 5.06 -30.26
N LEU A 22 1.77 4.16 -29.27
CA LEU A 22 2.55 4.44 -28.07
C LEU A 22 4.01 4.09 -28.36
N LEU A 23 4.82 5.14 -28.49
CA LEU A 23 6.27 5.12 -28.60
C LEU A 23 6.85 4.37 -27.38
N ALA A 24 7.34 3.14 -27.57
CA ALA A 24 8.15 2.46 -26.57
C ALA A 24 9.54 3.12 -26.55
N LEU A 25 9.72 4.11 -25.68
CA LEU A 25 11.03 4.68 -25.39
C LEU A 25 11.78 3.68 -24.48
N VAL A 26 12.58 2.80 -25.07
CA VAL A 26 13.55 1.99 -24.33
C VAL A 26 14.70 2.90 -23.94
N VAL A 27 14.68 3.40 -22.69
CA VAL A 27 15.85 4.07 -22.10
C VAL A 27 16.77 3.00 -21.53
N ALA A 28 17.73 2.56 -22.35
CA ALA A 28 18.86 1.78 -21.86
C ALA A 28 19.80 2.74 -21.12
N PHE A 29 19.84 2.63 -19.79
CA PHE A 29 20.90 3.25 -18.99
C PHE A 29 22.19 2.48 -19.22
N VAL A 30 23.08 3.03 -20.05
CA VAL A 30 24.47 2.59 -20.13
C VAL A 30 25.21 3.23 -18.94
N PRO A 31 25.83 2.45 -18.04
CA PRO A 31 26.74 3.04 -17.07
C PRO A 31 27.96 3.57 -17.82
N VAL A 32 28.20 4.87 -17.73
CA VAL A 32 29.50 5.45 -18.10
C VAL A 32 30.51 4.96 -17.06
N ALA A 33 31.09 3.78 -17.32
CA ALA A 33 32.35 3.41 -16.73
C ALA A 33 33.39 4.38 -17.29
N ALA A 34 33.95 5.22 -16.43
CA ALA A 34 35.18 5.94 -16.75
C ALA A 34 36.25 4.88 -17.06
N LEU A 35 36.56 4.75 -18.35
CA LEU A 35 37.64 3.92 -18.85
C LEU A 35 38.96 4.55 -18.39
N ALA A 36 39.55 4.00 -17.35
CA ALA A 36 40.94 4.26 -17.03
C ALA A 36 41.79 3.61 -18.14
N ALA A 37 42.32 4.43 -19.05
CA ALA A 37 43.29 3.98 -20.03
C ALA A 37 44.59 3.61 -19.30
N SER A 38 44.82 2.30 -19.19
CA SER A 38 46.11 1.71 -18.87
C SER A 38 46.93 1.50 -20.14
N GLY A 39 48.17 2.00 -20.15
CA GLY A 39 49.31 1.38 -20.83
C GLY A 39 49.38 1.49 -22.37
N GLY A 40 50.31 2.31 -22.84
CA GLY A 40 50.86 2.25 -24.20
C GLY A 40 52.38 2.47 -24.15
N GLN A 41 53.13 1.38 -24.15
CA GLN A 41 54.58 1.32 -24.26
C GLN A 41 54.97 1.30 -25.75
N GLY A 42 55.94 2.13 -26.16
CA GLY A 42 56.50 2.14 -27.51
C GLY A 42 57.78 2.96 -27.58
N THR A 43 58.84 2.33 -28.08
CA THR A 43 60.28 2.64 -27.93
C THR A 43 60.90 3.43 -29.09
N SER A 44 62.18 3.81 -28.92
CA SER A 44 63.16 4.42 -29.84
C SER A 44 63.05 5.94 -30.00
N GLY A 45 64.10 6.76 -30.00
CA GLY A 45 65.56 6.59 -29.95
C GLY A 45 66.15 7.93 -30.43
N GLY A 46 67.00 8.59 -29.63
CA GLY A 46 67.57 9.89 -30.02
C GLY A 46 68.35 10.58 -28.89
N GLN A 47 69.65 10.73 -29.11
CA GLN A 47 70.67 11.25 -28.22
C GLN A 47 70.76 12.79 -28.31
N GLY A 48 70.82 13.52 -27.18
CA GLY A 48 71.08 14.98 -27.17
C GLY A 48 70.83 15.73 -25.84
N THR A 49 71.89 15.91 -25.06
CA THR A 49 72.30 17.02 -24.14
C THR A 49 71.33 17.99 -23.41
N ASN A 50 71.60 18.14 -22.09
CA ASN A 50 71.55 19.31 -21.17
C ASN A 50 70.32 20.25 -21.06
N GLY A 51 69.83 20.41 -19.83
CA GLY A 51 69.09 21.61 -19.37
C GLY A 51 67.96 21.30 -18.39
N GLY A 52 68.08 21.71 -17.13
CA GLY A 52 67.11 21.40 -16.08
C GLY A 52 65.81 22.19 -16.16
N GLN A 53 64.70 21.55 -15.76
CA GLN A 53 63.53 22.21 -15.19
C GLN A 53 62.68 21.18 -14.44
N GLY A 54 62.52 21.37 -13.13
CA GLY A 54 61.70 20.51 -12.28
C GLY A 54 60.24 20.56 -12.69
N ASN A 55 59.69 19.41 -13.07
CA ASN A 55 58.28 19.23 -13.36
C ASN A 55 57.51 19.16 -12.03
N GLN A 56 56.98 20.29 -11.57
CA GLN A 56 55.91 20.26 -10.57
C GLN A 56 54.66 19.74 -11.28
N GLY A 57 54.37 18.44 -11.10
CA GLY A 57 53.08 17.89 -11.43
C GLY A 57 52.00 18.70 -10.72
N SER A 58 51.21 19.44 -11.50
CA SER A 58 50.03 20.16 -11.02
C SER A 58 49.00 19.15 -10.53
N GLN A 59 49.15 18.69 -9.29
CA GLN A 59 48.03 18.17 -8.52
C GLN A 59 47.08 19.35 -8.29
N ALA A 60 45.96 19.37 -9.01
CA ALA A 60 44.89 20.30 -8.73
C ALA A 60 44.50 20.12 -7.25
N LYS A 61 44.82 21.13 -6.43
CA LYS A 61 44.42 21.18 -5.03
C LYS A 61 42.90 21.03 -4.97
N ALA A 62 42.42 19.89 -4.45
CA ALA A 62 40.99 19.68 -4.27
C ALA A 62 40.40 20.88 -3.52
N GLY A 63 39.40 21.53 -4.12
CA GLY A 63 38.72 22.67 -3.52
C GLY A 63 38.09 22.28 -2.18
N LYS A 64 37.87 23.26 -1.29
CA LYS A 64 37.09 23.05 -0.07
C LYS A 64 35.70 22.54 -0.45
N GLY A 65 35.18 21.55 0.26
CA GLY A 65 33.90 20.93 -0.03
C GLY A 65 33.26 20.25 1.17
N ILE A 66 32.08 19.68 0.93
CA ILE A 66 31.37 18.83 1.89
C ILE A 66 30.85 17.58 1.18
N THR A 67 30.66 16.49 1.92
CA THR A 67 29.89 15.32 1.47
C THR A 67 28.74 15.07 2.42
N VAL A 68 27.57 14.76 1.86
CA VAL A 68 26.36 14.38 2.61
C VAL A 68 25.99 12.95 2.23
N THR A 69 25.72 12.11 3.23
CA THR A 69 25.18 10.75 3.03
C THR A 69 23.99 10.51 3.95
N LEU A 70 23.09 9.61 3.55
CA LEU A 70 21.91 9.20 4.30
C LEU A 70 21.89 7.69 4.49
N SER A 71 21.47 7.25 5.68
CA SER A 71 21.25 5.85 6.01
C SER A 71 20.05 5.68 6.94
N PRO A 72 19.17 4.66 6.72
CA PRO A 72 19.19 3.72 5.59
C PRO A 72 18.76 4.39 4.27
N SER A 73 18.98 3.73 3.13
CA SER A 73 18.56 4.23 1.81
C SER A 73 17.04 4.20 1.61
N SER A 74 16.30 3.45 2.43
CA SER A 74 14.85 3.39 2.41
C SER A 74 14.25 3.18 3.80
N ARG A 75 13.08 3.77 4.05
CA ARG A 75 12.23 3.48 5.20
C ARG A 75 10.79 3.26 4.75
N THR A 76 10.09 2.39 5.46
CA THR A 76 8.65 2.21 5.35
C THR A 76 7.97 2.82 6.57
N VAL A 77 6.85 3.51 6.36
CA VAL A 77 6.08 4.19 7.42
C VAL A 77 4.59 4.09 7.11
N ASP A 78 3.75 3.91 8.13
CA ASP A 78 2.30 4.02 7.98
C ASP A 78 1.88 5.51 7.90
N GLN A 79 0.81 5.83 7.17
CA GLN A 79 0.24 7.19 7.16
C GLN A 79 0.02 7.74 8.58
N GLY A 80 0.39 9.01 8.79
CA GLY A 80 0.28 9.67 10.09
C GLY A 80 1.42 9.35 11.06
N GLN A 81 2.38 8.52 10.67
CA GLN A 81 3.57 8.18 11.48
C GLN A 81 4.83 8.88 10.93
N SER A 82 5.96 8.68 11.60
CA SER A 82 7.26 9.25 11.23
C SER A 82 8.33 8.19 11.00
N ALA A 83 9.28 8.48 10.10
CA ALA A 83 10.46 7.67 9.84
C ALA A 83 11.74 8.48 10.11
N THR A 84 12.80 7.81 10.58
CA THR A 84 14.09 8.46 10.87
C THR A 84 15.21 7.93 9.98
N TYR A 85 16.06 8.86 9.57
CA TYR A 85 17.29 8.65 8.82
C TYR A 85 18.45 9.30 9.57
N THR A 86 19.60 8.65 9.52
CA THR A 86 20.86 9.21 9.98
C THR A 86 21.58 9.84 8.79
N MET A 87 21.91 11.11 8.93
CA MET A 87 22.67 11.87 7.96
C MET A 87 24.09 12.05 8.46
N SER A 88 25.08 11.77 7.61
CA SER A 88 26.49 12.03 7.90
C SER A 88 26.99 13.12 6.97
N VAL A 89 27.68 14.11 7.55
CA VAL A 89 28.22 15.26 6.85
C VAL A 89 29.72 15.34 7.11
N ALA A 90 30.54 15.27 6.06
CA ALA A 90 31.99 15.32 6.20
C ALA A 90 32.62 16.51 5.47
N SER A 91 33.67 17.07 6.06
CA SER A 91 34.49 18.12 5.47
C SER A 91 35.50 17.55 4.48
N THR A 92 35.60 18.14 3.30
CA THR A 92 36.62 17.82 2.29
C THR A 92 37.44 19.05 1.93
N GLY A 93 38.69 18.86 1.48
CA GLY A 93 39.57 19.95 1.05
C GLY A 93 39.89 20.99 2.13
N GLY A 94 39.75 20.62 3.42
CA GLY A 94 39.95 21.52 4.56
C GLY A 94 38.84 22.56 4.75
N PHE A 95 37.60 22.21 4.38
CA PHE A 95 36.43 23.05 4.64
C PHE A 95 36.18 23.19 6.16
N THR A 96 35.79 24.40 6.57
CA THR A 96 35.37 24.72 7.94
C THR A 96 34.19 25.66 7.86
N GLY A 97 33.12 25.37 8.60
CA GLY A 97 31.95 26.26 8.64
C GLY A 97 30.64 25.53 8.89
N PRO A 98 29.53 26.28 9.00
CA PRO A 98 28.21 25.73 9.20
C PRO A 98 27.65 25.11 7.90
N VAL A 99 26.88 24.03 8.06
CA VAL A 99 26.09 23.38 7.02
C VAL A 99 24.63 23.38 7.46
N THR A 100 23.75 23.89 6.60
CA THR A 100 22.29 23.87 6.78
C THR A 100 21.64 22.86 5.86
N PHE A 101 20.43 22.41 6.20
CA PHE A 101 19.78 21.29 5.52
C PHE A 101 18.43 21.65 4.92
N ALA A 102 18.13 21.07 3.77
CA ALA A 102 16.82 21.13 3.14
C ALA A 102 16.46 19.75 2.55
N ALA A 103 15.17 19.45 2.49
CA ALA A 103 14.64 18.26 1.83
C ALA A 103 13.69 18.67 0.68
N ALA A 104 13.73 17.92 -0.41
CA ALA A 104 12.85 18.09 -1.56
C ALA A 104 12.39 16.72 -2.08
N GLY A 105 11.23 16.68 -2.76
CA GLY A 105 10.65 15.43 -3.29
C GLY A 105 9.88 14.59 -2.26
N LEU A 106 9.59 15.15 -1.08
CA LEU A 106 8.70 14.48 -0.11
C LEU A 106 7.25 14.41 -0.65
N PRO A 107 6.49 13.36 -0.30
CA PRO A 107 5.08 13.27 -0.69
C PRO A 107 4.25 14.38 -0.03
N ALA A 108 3.12 14.73 -0.65
CA ALA A 108 2.23 15.76 -0.11
C ALA A 108 1.80 15.43 1.34
N GLY A 109 1.87 16.42 2.22
CA GLY A 109 1.57 16.25 3.65
C GLY A 109 2.69 15.61 4.49
N ALA A 110 3.86 15.34 3.91
CA ALA A 110 5.05 14.96 4.66
C ALA A 110 5.99 16.16 4.89
N ALA A 111 6.74 16.14 6.00
CA ALA A 111 7.69 17.20 6.37
C ALA A 111 8.97 16.63 6.97
N ALA A 112 10.11 17.28 6.71
CA ALA A 112 11.40 16.95 7.31
C ALA A 112 11.70 17.85 8.51
N ALA A 113 12.16 17.25 9.60
CA ALA A 113 12.73 17.92 10.76
C ALA A 113 14.14 17.40 11.04
N TRP A 114 15.00 18.27 11.56
CA TRP A 114 16.44 18.02 11.69
C TRP A 114 16.87 18.17 13.15
N SER A 115 17.68 17.24 13.64
CA SER A 115 18.31 17.35 14.96
C SER A 115 19.78 16.93 14.88
N PRO A 116 20.74 17.88 14.98
CA PRO A 116 20.54 19.34 15.06
C PRO A 116 20.07 19.97 13.73
N SER A 117 19.56 21.22 13.77
CA SER A 117 19.09 21.96 12.57
C SER A 117 20.21 22.45 11.64
N SER A 118 21.44 22.48 12.14
CA SER A 118 22.66 22.72 11.38
C SER A 118 23.82 22.01 12.08
N VAL A 119 24.90 21.77 11.34
CA VAL A 119 26.15 21.23 11.89
C VAL A 119 27.29 22.17 11.56
N VAL A 120 28.31 22.21 12.42
CA VAL A 120 29.55 22.96 12.16
C VAL A 120 30.66 21.96 11.91
N LEU A 121 31.28 22.06 10.73
CA LEU A 121 32.41 21.21 10.37
C LEU A 121 33.72 21.92 10.71
N THR A 122 34.65 21.16 11.28
CA THR A 122 36.09 21.47 11.30
C THR A 122 36.81 20.68 10.20
N SER A 123 38.05 21.06 9.89
CA SER A 123 38.82 20.46 8.78
C SER A 123 38.96 18.95 8.96
N GLY A 124 38.46 18.18 8.00
CA GLY A 124 38.52 16.70 8.02
C GLY A 124 37.54 16.03 8.99
N SER A 125 36.67 16.81 9.68
CA SER A 125 35.66 16.25 10.59
C SER A 125 34.50 15.60 9.83
N THR A 126 33.82 14.68 10.52
CA THR A 126 32.52 14.14 10.14
C THR A 126 31.57 14.30 11.31
N VAL A 127 30.38 14.84 11.05
CA VAL A 127 29.34 15.09 12.06
C VAL A 127 28.06 14.41 11.62
N GLN A 128 27.31 13.84 12.58
CA GLN A 128 26.03 13.21 12.32
C GLN A 128 24.86 14.10 12.72
N ALA A 129 23.76 14.00 11.98
CA ALA A 129 22.47 14.60 12.30
C ALA A 129 21.35 13.59 12.02
N THR A 130 20.22 13.73 12.71
CA THR A 130 19.02 12.92 12.45
C THR A 130 18.03 13.71 11.62
N VAL A 131 17.50 13.06 10.58
CA VAL A 131 16.39 13.54 9.77
C VAL A 131 15.14 12.75 10.14
N THR A 132 14.12 13.42 10.67
CA THR A 132 12.81 12.83 10.94
C THR A 132 11.84 13.29 9.87
N ILE A 133 11.29 12.35 9.10
CA ILE A 133 10.23 12.61 8.14
C ILE A 133 8.89 12.23 8.77
N SER A 134 8.03 13.21 9.05
CA SER A 134 6.67 12.98 9.51
C SER A 134 5.69 12.95 8.33
N THR A 135 4.66 12.12 8.42
CA THR A 135 3.57 12.04 7.43
C THR A 135 2.23 12.42 8.07
N ALA A 136 1.31 12.96 7.28
CA ALA A 136 -0.07 13.18 7.70
C ALA A 136 -0.94 11.94 7.43
N ALA A 137 -2.12 11.86 8.06
CA ALA A 137 -3.08 10.79 7.80
C ALA A 137 -3.56 10.74 6.34
N GLY A 138 -3.51 11.87 5.62
CA GLY A 138 -3.86 11.99 4.20
C GLY A 138 -2.66 11.96 3.25
N THR A 139 -1.43 11.69 3.73
CA THR A 139 -0.26 11.57 2.85
C THR A 139 -0.46 10.41 1.88
N PRO A 140 -0.32 10.59 0.55
CA PRO A 140 -0.53 9.51 -0.41
C PRO A 140 0.35 8.29 -0.13
N ALA A 141 -0.24 7.09 -0.20
CA ALA A 141 0.50 5.84 -0.08
C ALA A 141 1.34 5.60 -1.34
N GLY A 142 2.48 4.91 -1.17
CA GLY A 142 3.42 4.61 -2.25
C GLY A 142 4.86 4.98 -1.91
N LYS A 143 5.75 4.75 -2.87
CA LYS A 143 7.18 5.07 -2.76
C LYS A 143 7.43 6.49 -3.27
N SER A 144 8.23 7.26 -2.56
CA SER A 144 8.69 8.59 -2.94
C SER A 144 10.18 8.69 -2.70
N ASP A 145 10.93 9.03 -3.75
CA ASP A 145 12.35 9.34 -3.64
C ASP A 145 12.48 10.82 -3.26
N PHE A 146 13.22 11.09 -2.19
CA PHE A 146 13.48 12.44 -1.71
C PHE A 146 14.98 12.71 -1.68
N THR A 147 15.33 13.99 -1.86
CA THR A 147 16.70 14.47 -1.84
C THR A 147 16.90 15.34 -0.62
N VAL A 148 17.96 15.06 0.13
CA VAL A 148 18.47 15.94 1.18
C VAL A 148 19.68 16.68 0.66
N LYS A 149 19.68 18.00 0.86
CA LYS A 149 20.74 18.91 0.43
C LYS A 149 21.37 19.56 1.65
N GLY A 150 22.69 19.44 1.78
CA GLY A 150 23.52 20.23 2.69
C GLY A 150 24.08 21.44 1.95
N THR A 151 23.98 22.62 2.57
CA THR A 151 24.45 23.90 1.99
C THR A 151 25.39 24.62 2.94
N ALA A 152 26.54 25.03 2.43
CA ALA A 152 27.57 25.80 3.11
C ALA A 152 28.06 26.94 2.21
N GLY A 153 27.42 28.11 2.30
CA GLY A 153 27.67 29.22 1.37
C GLY A 153 27.28 28.81 -0.06
N SER A 154 28.24 28.82 -0.99
CA SER A 154 28.05 28.35 -2.37
C SER A 154 28.38 26.87 -2.59
N ILE A 155 28.78 26.14 -1.53
CA ILE A 155 29.12 24.71 -1.59
C ILE A 155 27.88 23.90 -1.23
N GLU A 156 27.54 22.94 -2.08
CA GLU A 156 26.36 22.09 -1.91
C GLU A 156 26.73 20.62 -2.11
N SER A 157 26.09 19.74 -1.35
CA SER A 157 26.14 18.30 -1.55
C SER A 157 24.79 17.69 -1.22
N SER A 158 24.42 16.60 -1.89
CA SER A 158 23.11 15.99 -1.75
C SER A 158 23.19 14.47 -1.63
N ALA A 159 22.26 13.91 -0.86
CA ALA A 159 22.00 12.48 -0.76
C ALA A 159 20.53 12.20 -1.06
N GLN A 160 20.26 11.03 -1.66
CA GLN A 160 18.89 10.57 -1.90
C GLN A 160 18.55 9.40 -0.98
N ALA A 161 17.28 9.32 -0.60
CA ALA A 161 16.71 8.16 0.06
C ALA A 161 15.23 8.01 -0.35
N GLN A 162 14.65 6.85 -0.08
CA GLN A 162 13.26 6.57 -0.38
C GLN A 162 12.42 6.50 0.90
N LEU A 163 11.22 7.07 0.85
CA LEU A 163 10.17 6.84 1.82
C LEU A 163 9.06 6.00 1.17
N HIS A 164 8.67 4.91 1.82
CA HIS A 164 7.53 4.09 1.42
C HIS A 164 6.40 4.29 2.41
N VAL A 165 5.36 5.01 2.01
CA VAL A 165 4.18 5.27 2.83
C VAL A 165 3.16 4.15 2.60
N LEU A 166 2.76 3.46 3.67
CA LEU A 166 1.69 2.47 3.65
C LEU A 166 0.35 3.13 3.95
N GLU A 167 -0.66 2.75 3.18
CA GLU A 167 -2.04 3.16 3.41
C GLU A 167 -2.55 2.56 4.74
N VAL A 168 -3.14 3.40 5.59
CA VAL A 168 -3.83 2.94 6.81
C VAL A 168 -5.32 2.99 6.54
N LYS A 169 -5.88 1.87 6.10
CA LYS A 169 -7.33 1.69 6.09
C LYS A 169 -7.83 1.55 7.54
N ARG A 170 -9.04 2.02 7.79
CA ARG A 170 -9.68 1.99 9.12
C ARG A 170 -11.04 1.30 9.10
N SER A 171 -11.44 0.78 7.95
CA SER A 171 -12.66 0.02 7.77
C SER A 171 -12.34 -1.46 7.57
N PHE A 172 -13.34 -2.28 7.84
CA PHE A 172 -13.40 -3.68 7.46
C PHE A 172 -14.85 -3.97 7.06
N ASP A 173 -15.04 -4.97 6.21
CA ASP A 173 -16.36 -5.34 5.74
C ASP A 173 -16.86 -6.58 6.47
N VAL A 174 -18.16 -6.64 6.71
CA VAL A 174 -18.85 -7.81 7.25
C VAL A 174 -19.91 -8.25 6.26
N SER A 175 -19.89 -9.53 5.93
CA SER A 175 -20.93 -10.20 5.15
C SER A 175 -21.25 -11.55 5.78
N GLY A 176 -22.20 -12.28 5.22
CA GLY A 176 -22.58 -13.58 5.76
C GLY A 176 -23.31 -14.43 4.75
N THR A 177 -23.16 -15.74 4.93
CA THR A 177 -23.89 -16.75 4.19
C THR A 177 -24.71 -17.59 5.15
N VAL A 178 -25.96 -17.87 4.77
CA VAL A 178 -26.83 -18.83 5.46
C VAL A 178 -26.88 -20.08 4.60
N ASN A 179 -26.42 -21.21 5.15
CA ASN A 179 -26.45 -22.47 4.43
C ASN A 179 -27.72 -23.25 4.74
N GLY A 180 -28.40 -23.72 3.70
CA GLY A 180 -29.59 -24.56 3.79
C GLY A 180 -30.90 -23.78 3.87
N LEU A 181 -32.01 -24.52 3.71
CA LEU A 181 -33.36 -23.96 3.74
C LEU A 181 -33.83 -23.75 5.18
N LEU A 182 -34.59 -22.68 5.38
CA LEU A 182 -35.39 -22.46 6.59
C LEU A 182 -36.80 -23.06 6.39
N ALA A 183 -37.35 -23.59 7.46
CA ALA A 183 -38.71 -24.10 7.57
C ALA A 183 -39.19 -23.82 9.01
N PRO A 184 -40.51 -23.85 9.30
CA PRO A 184 -41.01 -23.62 10.65
C PRO A 184 -40.25 -24.44 11.70
N GLY A 185 -39.74 -23.76 12.74
CA GLY A 185 -38.96 -24.35 13.83
C GLY A 185 -37.49 -24.65 13.52
N VAL A 186 -37.06 -24.49 12.27
CA VAL A 186 -35.68 -24.75 11.86
C VAL A 186 -34.79 -23.53 12.07
N THR A 187 -33.64 -23.77 12.69
CA THR A 187 -32.58 -22.78 12.89
C THR A 187 -31.43 -23.02 11.92
N ARG A 188 -30.89 -21.94 11.35
CA ARG A 188 -29.66 -21.94 10.54
C ARG A 188 -28.64 -20.97 11.11
N SER A 189 -27.38 -21.39 11.12
CA SER A 189 -26.27 -20.52 11.48
C SER A 189 -25.91 -19.60 10.31
N VAL A 190 -25.53 -18.37 10.64
CA VAL A 190 -24.94 -17.40 9.71
C VAL A 190 -23.43 -17.45 9.94
N ASP A 191 -22.69 -17.99 8.97
CA ASP A 191 -21.23 -17.90 9.03
C ASP A 191 -20.82 -16.54 8.45
N LEU A 192 -20.50 -15.60 9.33
CA LEU A 192 -20.08 -14.27 8.92
C LEU A 192 -18.68 -14.34 8.34
N LEU A 193 -18.50 -13.67 7.20
CA LEU A 193 -17.22 -13.37 6.59
C LEU A 193 -16.82 -11.94 7.00
N ILE A 194 -15.65 -11.82 7.61
CA ILE A 194 -15.03 -10.55 7.97
C ILE A 194 -13.86 -10.33 7.01
N SER A 195 -13.92 -9.27 6.22
CA SER A 195 -12.86 -8.88 5.30
C SER A 195 -12.03 -7.76 5.91
N ASN A 196 -10.77 -8.04 6.23
CA ASN A 196 -9.83 -7.07 6.76
C ASN A 196 -8.90 -6.58 5.62
N PRO A 197 -9.18 -5.41 4.99
CA PRO A 197 -8.33 -4.86 3.94
C PRO A 197 -7.07 -4.16 4.50
N ASN A 198 -6.91 -4.11 5.82
CA ASN A 198 -5.81 -3.42 6.49
C ASN A 198 -4.52 -4.26 6.43
N ASN A 199 -3.36 -3.61 6.52
CA ASN A 199 -2.06 -4.27 6.55
C ASN A 199 -1.69 -4.85 7.95
N LYS A 200 -2.56 -4.67 8.94
CA LYS A 200 -2.40 -5.18 10.31
C LYS A 200 -3.65 -5.94 10.74
N ALA A 201 -3.50 -6.72 11.81
CA ALA A 201 -4.65 -7.37 12.42
C ALA A 201 -5.60 -6.32 13.03
N ILE A 202 -6.89 -6.64 13.03
CA ILE A 202 -7.91 -5.86 13.73
C ILE A 202 -8.48 -6.67 14.89
N ALA A 203 -8.81 -6.01 15.98
CA ALA A 203 -9.64 -6.53 17.06
C ALA A 203 -11.08 -6.10 16.82
N VAL A 204 -11.92 -7.01 16.32
CA VAL A 204 -13.35 -6.79 16.20
C VAL A 204 -13.98 -6.91 17.58
N THR A 205 -14.72 -5.90 18.01
CA THR A 205 -15.30 -5.78 19.36
C THR A 205 -16.82 -5.88 19.37
N ASN A 206 -17.46 -5.74 18.21
CA ASN A 206 -18.88 -6.01 18.03
C ASN A 206 -19.17 -6.49 16.61
N LEU A 207 -20.16 -7.37 16.49
CA LEU A 207 -20.80 -7.79 15.25
C LEU A 207 -22.29 -7.77 15.49
N THR A 208 -23.03 -7.18 14.56
CA THR A 208 -24.50 -7.19 14.56
C THR A 208 -24.99 -7.63 13.19
N VAL A 209 -26.00 -8.48 13.20
CA VAL A 209 -26.77 -8.90 12.04
C VAL A 209 -28.19 -8.38 12.23
N ALA A 210 -28.85 -7.97 11.16
CA ALA A 210 -30.28 -7.65 11.19
C ALA A 210 -30.97 -8.17 9.94
N ILE A 211 -32.25 -8.53 10.07
CA ILE A 211 -33.10 -8.82 8.91
C ILE A 211 -33.64 -7.50 8.40
N SER A 212 -33.19 -7.06 7.23
CA SER A 212 -33.66 -5.81 6.63
C SER A 212 -34.99 -5.99 5.89
N GLN A 213 -35.15 -7.12 5.21
CA GLN A 213 -36.34 -7.39 4.40
C GLN A 213 -36.55 -8.90 4.21
N VAL A 214 -37.82 -9.29 4.03
CA VAL A 214 -38.20 -10.60 3.48
C VAL A 214 -38.87 -10.37 2.13
N VAL A 215 -38.30 -10.94 1.08
CA VAL A 215 -38.82 -10.86 -0.29
C VAL A 215 -39.58 -12.15 -0.58
N ARG A 216 -40.91 -12.05 -0.69
CA ARG A 216 -41.78 -13.17 -1.08
C ARG A 216 -41.59 -13.54 -2.54
N THR A 217 -41.94 -14.77 -2.88
CA THR A 217 -42.04 -15.20 -4.29
C THR A 217 -43.21 -14.49 -4.99
N ALA A 218 -43.17 -14.45 -6.32
CA ALA A 218 -44.27 -13.90 -7.12
C ALA A 218 -45.60 -14.66 -6.87
N ALA A 219 -45.53 -15.99 -6.74
CA ALA A 219 -46.70 -16.83 -6.46
C ALA A 219 -47.32 -16.54 -5.08
N ALA A 220 -46.49 -16.44 -4.04
CA ALA A 220 -46.96 -16.08 -2.69
C ALA A 220 -47.60 -14.68 -2.65
N THR A 221 -47.04 -13.74 -3.41
CA THR A 221 -47.59 -12.39 -3.52
C THR A 221 -48.93 -12.38 -4.25
N ALA A 222 -49.06 -13.10 -5.37
CA ALA A 222 -50.32 -13.23 -6.11
C ALA A 222 -51.43 -13.91 -5.30
N ALA A 223 -51.06 -14.88 -4.46
CA ALA A 223 -51.99 -15.56 -3.56
C ALA A 223 -52.24 -14.82 -2.22
N ASN A 224 -51.66 -13.62 -2.04
CA ASN A 224 -51.73 -12.83 -0.82
C ASN A 224 -51.33 -13.60 0.46
N LEU A 225 -50.35 -14.51 0.36
CA LEU A 225 -49.85 -15.30 1.49
C LEU A 225 -48.79 -14.49 2.26
N PRO A 226 -49.00 -14.20 3.56
CA PRO A 226 -48.08 -13.35 4.32
C PRO A 226 -46.74 -14.06 4.58
N CYS A 227 -45.66 -13.27 4.57
CA CYS A 227 -44.36 -13.63 5.12
C CYS A 227 -43.58 -12.34 5.31
N THR A 228 -43.17 -12.08 6.54
CA THR A 228 -42.56 -10.82 6.97
C THR A 228 -41.37 -11.09 7.88
N THR A 229 -40.67 -10.05 8.30
CA THR A 229 -39.58 -10.18 9.28
C THR A 229 -40.06 -10.74 10.63
N ALA A 230 -41.35 -10.58 10.98
CA ALA A 230 -41.92 -11.11 12.21
C ALA A 230 -42.04 -12.64 12.25
N ASP A 231 -41.91 -13.31 11.10
CA ASP A 231 -41.92 -14.77 10.99
C ASP A 231 -40.55 -15.40 11.33
N TYR A 232 -39.56 -14.55 11.62
CA TYR A 232 -38.19 -14.96 11.89
C TYR A 232 -37.66 -14.32 13.17
N THR A 233 -36.76 -15.03 13.84
CA THR A 233 -35.93 -14.47 14.92
C THR A 233 -34.46 -14.59 14.56
N LEU A 234 -33.68 -13.67 15.11
CA LEU A 234 -32.25 -13.59 14.87
C LEU A 234 -31.51 -13.48 16.21
N THR A 235 -30.79 -14.54 16.54
CA THR A 235 -29.87 -14.56 17.68
C THR A 235 -28.53 -14.00 17.22
N GLN A 236 -28.00 -13.03 17.96
CA GLN A 236 -26.71 -12.41 17.64
C GLN A 236 -25.54 -13.32 17.99
N TYR A 237 -24.34 -12.93 17.55
CA TYR A 237 -23.10 -13.55 17.98
C TYR A 237 -22.99 -13.55 19.52
N SER A 238 -22.64 -14.70 20.09
CA SER A 238 -22.53 -14.91 21.54
C SER A 238 -21.18 -15.48 21.98
N GLY A 239 -20.19 -15.45 21.07
CA GLY A 239 -18.81 -15.80 21.40
C GLY A 239 -18.06 -14.68 22.12
N THR A 240 -16.75 -14.89 22.30
CA THR A 240 -15.89 -13.97 23.04
C THR A 240 -15.27 -12.94 22.12
N TYR A 241 -15.30 -11.68 22.55
CA TYR A 241 -14.54 -10.57 21.96
C TYR A 241 -13.23 -10.30 22.73
N PRO A 242 -12.23 -9.67 22.10
CA PRO A 242 -12.19 -9.31 20.67
C PRO A 242 -11.93 -10.52 19.77
N LEU A 243 -12.46 -10.49 18.54
CA LEU A 243 -12.03 -11.40 17.48
C LEU A 243 -10.84 -10.80 16.76
N THR A 244 -9.68 -11.46 16.85
CA THR A 244 -8.48 -11.04 16.12
C THR A 244 -8.55 -11.51 14.67
N VAL A 245 -8.67 -10.58 13.73
CA VAL A 245 -8.73 -10.85 12.30
C VAL A 245 -7.47 -10.31 11.65
N VAL A 246 -6.59 -11.20 11.20
CA VAL A 246 -5.39 -10.84 10.43
C VAL A 246 -5.76 -10.31 9.03
N PRO A 247 -4.85 -9.65 8.30
CA PRO A 247 -5.13 -9.19 6.93
C PRO A 247 -5.75 -10.27 6.03
N GLY A 248 -6.77 -9.88 5.27
CA GLY A 248 -7.55 -10.73 4.40
C GLY A 248 -8.88 -11.20 5.00
N ASP A 249 -9.43 -12.25 4.39
CA ASP A 249 -10.78 -12.74 4.64
C ASP A 249 -10.80 -13.86 5.68
N ARG A 250 -11.66 -13.75 6.69
CA ARG A 250 -11.87 -14.80 7.71
C ARG A 250 -13.34 -14.99 8.00
N THR A 251 -13.79 -16.23 7.94
CA THR A 251 -15.11 -16.61 8.45
C THR A 251 -15.07 -16.85 9.96
N LEU A 252 -16.19 -16.73 10.66
CA LEU A 252 -16.29 -17.13 12.06
C LEU A 252 -15.88 -18.59 12.26
N SER A 253 -16.22 -19.48 11.32
CA SER A 253 -15.73 -20.87 11.31
C SER A 253 -14.20 -20.97 11.26
N SER A 254 -13.54 -20.23 10.36
CA SER A 254 -12.07 -20.25 10.24
C SER A 254 -11.37 -19.65 11.45
N LEU A 255 -12.05 -18.79 12.21
CA LEU A 255 -11.60 -18.23 13.48
C LEU A 255 -11.87 -19.16 14.67
N GLY A 256 -12.40 -20.36 14.44
CA GLY A 256 -12.67 -21.35 15.49
C GLY A 256 -13.95 -21.11 16.28
N VAL A 257 -14.85 -20.24 15.83
CA VAL A 257 -16.15 -20.02 16.48
C VAL A 257 -17.08 -21.18 16.16
N ALA A 258 -17.51 -21.91 17.19
CA ALA A 258 -18.49 -22.99 17.06
C ALA A 258 -19.87 -22.49 16.61
N GLU A 259 -20.60 -23.29 15.84
CA GLU A 259 -21.91 -22.90 15.25
C GLU A 259 -22.94 -22.33 16.24
N PRO A 260 -23.09 -22.86 17.48
CA PRO A 260 -24.04 -22.30 18.44
C PRO A 260 -23.70 -20.89 18.93
N LYS A 261 -22.44 -20.46 18.76
CA LYS A 261 -21.96 -19.12 19.14
C LYS A 261 -22.01 -18.11 18.00
N ARG A 262 -22.23 -18.58 16.76
CA ARG A 262 -22.41 -17.72 15.59
C ARG A 262 -23.82 -17.13 15.61
N PRO A 263 -24.09 -16.04 14.87
CA PRO A 263 -25.46 -15.58 14.68
C PRO A 263 -26.33 -16.69 14.08
N GLN A 264 -27.60 -16.74 14.48
CA GLN A 264 -28.53 -17.77 14.04
C GLN A 264 -29.86 -17.15 13.64
N ILE A 265 -30.41 -17.61 12.52
CA ILE A 265 -31.75 -17.25 12.07
C ILE A 265 -32.64 -18.46 12.29
N THR A 266 -33.78 -18.24 12.93
CA THR A 266 -34.81 -19.25 13.14
C THR A 266 -36.09 -18.77 12.47
N MET A 267 -36.72 -19.64 11.68
CA MET A 267 -38.09 -19.42 11.26
C MET A 267 -39.01 -19.87 12.40
N LEU A 268 -39.86 -18.99 12.89
CA LEU A 268 -40.76 -19.30 14.00
C LEU A 268 -41.71 -20.43 13.61
N ASP A 269 -41.95 -21.37 14.53
CA ASP A 269 -42.98 -22.38 14.38
C ASP A 269 -44.29 -21.85 14.96
N THR A 270 -45.28 -21.60 14.11
CA THR A 270 -46.55 -20.99 14.52
C THR A 270 -47.74 -21.75 13.95
N SER A 271 -48.91 -21.59 14.57
CA SER A 271 -50.15 -22.18 14.06
C SER A 271 -50.73 -21.46 12.83
N ARG A 272 -50.10 -20.36 12.37
CA ARG A 272 -50.55 -19.60 11.19
C ARG A 272 -50.03 -20.26 9.91
N ASN A 273 -50.72 -20.02 8.79
CA ASN A 273 -50.21 -20.46 7.50
C ASN A 273 -48.95 -19.66 7.11
N GLN A 274 -47.81 -20.34 7.04
CA GLN A 274 -46.50 -19.77 6.68
C GLN A 274 -46.05 -20.13 5.26
N ASP A 275 -46.95 -20.63 4.39
CA ASP A 275 -46.65 -20.98 3.00
C ASP A 275 -46.18 -19.77 2.18
N GLY A 276 -46.51 -18.55 2.60
CA GLY A 276 -45.98 -17.32 1.99
C GLY A 276 -44.46 -17.20 2.09
N CYS A 277 -43.83 -17.90 3.03
CA CYS A 277 -42.38 -17.94 3.23
C CYS A 277 -41.68 -18.97 2.35
N LYS A 278 -42.42 -19.86 1.67
CA LYS A 278 -41.83 -20.89 0.82
C LYS A 278 -41.11 -20.24 -0.38
N GLY A 279 -39.79 -20.42 -0.41
CA GLY A 279 -38.91 -19.81 -1.41
C GLY A 279 -38.70 -18.31 -1.24
N ALA A 280 -39.12 -17.72 -0.12
CA ALA A 280 -38.83 -16.32 0.18
C ALA A 280 -37.32 -16.12 0.38
N THR A 281 -36.83 -14.95 0.00
CA THR A 281 -35.44 -14.54 0.21
C THR A 281 -35.35 -13.60 1.42
N ILE A 282 -34.49 -13.93 2.37
CA ILE A 282 -34.22 -13.08 3.54
C ILE A 282 -33.01 -12.21 3.21
N GLN A 283 -33.20 -10.89 3.27
CA GLN A 283 -32.10 -9.94 3.13
C GLN A 283 -31.57 -9.58 4.51
N LEU A 284 -30.25 -9.62 4.64
CA LEU A 284 -29.54 -9.36 5.88
C LEU A 284 -28.64 -8.14 5.71
N THR A 285 -28.56 -7.34 6.77
CA THR A 285 -27.56 -6.29 6.92
C THR A 285 -26.61 -6.65 8.02
N TYR A 286 -25.34 -6.28 7.84
CA TYR A 286 -24.26 -6.62 8.74
C TYR A 286 -23.52 -5.35 9.14
N THR A 287 -23.18 -5.25 10.41
CA THR A 287 -22.32 -4.18 10.92
C THR A 287 -21.31 -4.76 11.89
N GLY A 288 -20.14 -4.14 11.96
CA GLY A 288 -19.13 -4.47 12.96
C GLY A 288 -18.42 -3.23 13.44
N THR A 289 -17.90 -3.30 14.66
CA THR A 289 -16.95 -2.31 15.17
C THR A 289 -15.69 -3.02 15.64
N GLY A 290 -14.57 -2.29 15.61
CA GLY A 290 -13.28 -2.83 15.99
C GLY A 290 -12.20 -1.75 16.00
N GLN A 291 -11.01 -2.16 16.39
CA GLN A 291 -9.82 -1.31 16.45
C GLN A 291 -8.65 -1.99 15.76
N ALA A 292 -7.70 -1.20 15.25
CA ALA A 292 -6.43 -1.75 14.78
C ALA A 292 -5.63 -2.26 15.99
N ASN A 293 -5.02 -3.43 15.85
CA ASN A 293 -4.07 -3.99 16.83
C ASN A 293 -2.64 -3.50 16.56
#